data_AF-A0A948VYV9-F1
#
_entry.id   AF-A0A948VYV9-F1
#
_cell.length_a   1.000
_cell.length_b   1.000
_cell.length_c   1.000
_cell.angle_alpha   90.00
_cell.angle_beta   90.00
_cell.angle_gamma   90.00
#
_symmetry.space_group_name_H-M   'P 1'
#
loop_
_entity.id
_entity.type
_entity.pdbx_description
1 polymer ?
#
loop_
_entity_poly.entity_id
_entity_poly.type
_entity_poly.pdbx_seq_one_letter_code
_entity_poly.pdbx_strand_id
1 'polypeptide(L)'
;MTIYMFILIAGFGGGVLRGLVGFIKHQFSYKNVGFRLTYFLAMMFLSGIIGLLIAVAIKETGIQFLGTDALTPALAFIIGYAGGDFLENIYKIIVKKSSLYSEE
;
A
#
# COMPACT_ATOMS: atom_id res chain seq x y z
N MET A 1 22.25 -3.17 -8.04
CA MET A 1 20.93 -3.12 -7.35
C MET A 1 19.87 -3.63 -8.32
N THR A 2 19.25 -4.77 -8.04
CA THR A 2 18.31 -5.44 -8.96
C THR A 2 16.96 -4.70 -9.00
N ILE A 3 16.24 -4.74 -10.13
CA ILE A 3 14.90 -4.14 -10.30
C ILE A 3 13.92 -4.55 -9.18
N TYR A 4 14.05 -5.79 -8.68
CA TYR A 4 13.29 -6.30 -7.55
C TYR A 4 13.48 -5.47 -6.28
N MET A 5 14.72 -5.07 -5.97
CA MET A 5 15.02 -4.28 -4.77
C MET A 5 14.42 -2.87 -4.86
N PHE A 6 14.41 -2.26 -6.05
CA PHE A 6 13.75 -0.97 -6.26
C PHE A 6 12.23 -1.06 -6.05
N ILE A 7 11.59 -2.16 -6.48
CA ILE A 7 10.16 -2.40 -6.24
C ILE A 7 9.86 -2.50 -4.74
N LEU A 8 10.67 -3.25 -3.99
CA LEU A 8 10.48 -3.40 -2.53
C LEU A 8 10.58 -2.06 -1.80
N ILE A 9 11.62 -1.28 -2.11
CA ILE A 9 11.84 0.02 -1.48
C ILE A 9 10.74 1.00 -1.86
N ALA A 10 10.31 0.99 -3.13
CA ALA A 10 9.22 1.84 -3.58
C ALA A 10 7.88 1.48 -2.95
N GLY A 11 7.53 0.18 -2.87
CA GLY A 11 6.32 -0.29 -2.19
C GLY A 11 6.31 0.05 -0.69
N PHE A 12 7.45 -0.15 -0.01
CA PHE A 12 7.62 0.30 1.37
C PHE A 12 7.45 1.82 1.51
N GLY A 13 8.10 2.59 0.62
CA GLY A 13 8.02 4.04 0.61
C GLY A 13 6.60 4.56 0.41
N GLY A 14 5.81 3.93 -0.48
CA GLY A 14 4.40 4.25 -0.65
C GLY A 14 3.59 3.99 0.62
N GLY A 15 3.82 2.84 1.27
CA GLY A 15 3.18 2.50 2.54
C GLY A 15 3.54 3.47 3.67
N VAL A 16 4.80 3.90 3.75
CA VAL A 16 5.25 4.95 4.68
C VAL A 16 4.53 6.26 4.36
N LEU A 17 4.47 6.70 3.10
CA LEU A 17 3.78 7.95 2.73
C LEU A 17 2.30 7.92 3.16
N ARG A 18 1.61 6.78 2.98
CA ARG A 18 0.22 6.60 3.46
C ARG A 18 0.12 6.75 4.97
N GLY A 19 1.06 6.16 5.72
CA GLY A 19 1.15 6.31 7.17
C GLY A 19 1.32 7.77 7.61
N LEU A 20 2.17 8.53 6.91
CA LEU A 20 2.41 9.96 7.15
C LEU A 20 1.11 10.76 6.93
N VAL A 21 0.44 10.53 5.81
CA VAL A 21 -0.84 11.20 5.50
C VAL A 21 -1.90 10.87 6.57
N GLY A 22 -1.99 9.60 6.99
CA GLY A 22 -2.89 9.18 8.07
C GLY A 22 -2.57 9.86 9.40
N PHE A 23 -1.29 9.96 9.74
CA PHE A 23 -0.83 10.64 10.94
C PHE A 23 -1.15 12.14 10.91
N ILE A 24 -0.89 12.82 9.78
CA ILE A 24 -1.22 14.25 9.60
C ILE A 24 -2.73 14.47 9.76
N LYS A 25 -3.57 13.64 9.13
CA LYS A 25 -5.03 13.70 9.29
C LYS A 25 -5.45 13.52 10.74
N HIS A 26 -4.84 12.58 11.45
CA HIS A 26 -5.12 12.36 12.86
C HIS A 26 -4.75 13.60 13.71
N GLN A 27 -3.59 14.23 13.46
CA GLN A 27 -3.21 15.46 14.17
C GLN A 27 -4.18 16.61 13.93
N PHE A 28 -4.65 16.81 12.70
CA PHE A 28 -5.61 17.88 12.39
C PHE A 28 -7.03 17.63 12.90
N SER A 29 -7.44 16.36 13.04
CA SER A 29 -8.81 16.02 13.46
C SER A 29 -9.06 16.17 14.96
N TYR A 30 -8.01 16.22 15.80
CA TYR A 30 -8.15 16.20 17.26
C TYR A 30 -7.41 17.39 17.90
N LYS A 31 -8.11 18.15 18.75
CA LYS A 31 -7.60 19.40 19.35
C LYS A 31 -6.46 19.23 20.37
N ASN A 32 -6.18 18.00 20.82
CA ASN A 32 -5.13 17.70 21.80
C ASN A 32 -4.56 16.29 21.56
N VAL A 33 -3.65 16.15 20.60
CA VAL A 33 -3.00 14.86 20.32
C VAL A 33 -1.54 14.94 20.76
N GLY A 34 -1.19 14.17 21.78
CA GLY A 34 0.21 14.06 22.20
C GLY A 34 1.04 13.35 21.13
N PHE A 35 2.12 13.97 20.68
CA PHE A 35 3.08 13.32 19.78
C PHE A 35 3.90 12.28 20.55
N ARG A 36 3.68 11.00 20.24
CA ARG A 36 4.48 9.89 20.77
C ARG A 36 5.37 9.34 19.67
N LEU A 37 6.66 9.67 19.71
CA LEU A 37 7.63 9.32 18.67
C LEU A 37 7.69 7.81 18.41
N THR A 38 7.69 6.99 19.46
CA THR A 38 7.73 5.51 19.34
C THR A 38 6.50 4.97 18.63
N TYR A 39 5.30 5.46 18.97
CA TYR A 39 4.05 5.09 18.31
C TYR A 39 4.05 5.54 16.85
N PHE A 40 4.48 6.78 16.58
CA PHE A 40 4.61 7.29 15.22
C PHE A 40 5.51 6.38 14.38
N LEU A 41 6.75 6.14 14.82
CA LEU A 41 7.70 5.30 14.09
C LEU A 41 7.20 3.86 13.90
N ALA A 42 6.59 3.26 14.93
CA ALA A 42 6.04 1.92 14.85
C ALA A 42 4.90 1.83 13.81
N MET A 43 3.96 2.78 13.84
CA MET A 43 2.83 2.80 12.91
C MET A 43 3.27 3.11 11.48
N MET A 44 4.24 4.02 11.31
CA MET A 44 4.86 4.33 10.03
C MET A 44 5.56 3.11 9.43
N PHE A 45 6.35 2.41 10.24
CA PHE A 45 7.07 1.21 9.83
C PHE A 45 6.12 0.08 9.46
N LEU A 46 5.10 -0.16 10.29
CA LEU A 46 4.07 -1.17 10.02
C LEU A 46 3.29 -0.84 8.73
N SER A 47 2.95 0.43 8.51
CA SER A 47 2.33 0.87 7.26
C SER A 47 3.24 0.64 6.04
N GLY A 48 4.54 0.88 6.19
CA GLY A 48 5.54 0.54 5.17
C GLY A 48 5.62 -0.95 4.88
N ILE A 49 5.63 -1.82 5.90
CA ILE A 49 5.60 -3.28 5.73
C ILE A 49 4.36 -3.69 4.94
N ILE A 50 3.18 -3.16 5.28
CA ILE A 50 1.94 -3.45 4.55
C ILE A 50 2.07 -3.05 3.07
N GLY A 51 2.59 -1.85 2.78
CA GLY A 51 2.80 -1.40 1.40
C GLY A 51 3.76 -2.31 0.61
N LEU A 52 4.84 -2.76 1.25
CA LEU A 52 5.77 -3.73 0.68
C LEU A 52 5.09 -5.07 0.39
N LEU A 53 4.37 -5.63 1.35
CA LEU A 53 3.71 -6.93 1.19
C LEU A 53 2.70 -6.92 0.05
N ILE A 54 1.98 -5.82 -0.12
CA ILE A 54 0.98 -5.68 -1.20
C ILE A 54 1.69 -5.53 -2.55
N ALA A 55 2.76 -4.73 -2.65
CA ALA A 55 3.53 -4.63 -3.89
C ALA A 55 4.13 -5.99 -4.31
N VAL A 56 4.58 -6.80 -3.35
CA VAL A 56 5.06 -8.17 -3.60
C VAL A 56 3.92 -9.07 -4.04
N ALA A 57 2.80 -9.08 -3.32
CA ALA A 57 1.65 -9.92 -3.67
C ALA A 57 1.18 -9.66 -5.10
N ILE A 58 1.04 -8.39 -5.50
CA ILE A 58 0.64 -7.99 -6.85
C ILE A 58 1.68 -8.35 -7.91
N LYS A 59 2.97 -8.34 -7.55
CA LYS A 59 4.01 -8.80 -8.47
C LYS A 59 3.91 -10.31 -8.72
N GLU A 60 3.68 -11.09 -7.67
CA GLU A 60 3.58 -12.55 -7.74
C GLU A 60 2.27 -13.04 -8.39
N THR A 61 1.23 -12.21 -8.49
CA THR A 61 0.01 -12.57 -9.24
C THR A 61 0.23 -12.64 -10.76
N GLY A 62 1.35 -12.10 -11.27
CA GLY A 62 1.66 -12.10 -12.70
C GLY A 62 0.75 -11.19 -13.53
N ILE A 63 0.04 -10.25 -12.90
CA ILE A 63 -0.81 -9.28 -13.59
C ILE A 63 0.08 -8.35 -14.42
N GLN A 64 -0.17 -8.31 -15.73
CA GLN A 64 0.47 -7.37 -16.63
C GLN A 64 -0.16 -5.98 -16.44
N PHE A 65 0.68 -5.00 -16.12
CA PHE A 65 0.28 -3.60 -16.05
C PHE A 65 0.84 -2.87 -17.26
N LEU A 66 0.00 -2.08 -17.95
CA LEU A 66 0.39 -1.25 -19.10
C LEU A 66 1.01 -2.04 -20.26
N GLY A 67 0.64 -3.31 -20.44
CA GLY A 67 1.19 -4.18 -21.50
C GLY A 67 2.64 -4.62 -21.26
N THR A 68 3.17 -4.40 -20.06
CA THR A 68 4.51 -4.84 -19.65
C THR A 68 4.43 -5.91 -18.57
N ASP A 69 5.22 -6.98 -18.71
CA ASP A 69 5.34 -8.07 -17.72
C ASP A 69 6.01 -7.61 -16.41
N ALA A 70 6.69 -6.46 -16.44
CA ALA A 70 7.47 -5.97 -15.32
C ALA A 70 6.72 -4.89 -14.53
N LEU A 71 6.42 -5.20 -13.27
CA LEU A 71 5.96 -4.19 -12.31
C LEU A 71 7.06 -3.14 -12.09
N THR A 72 6.77 -1.88 -12.44
CA THR A 72 7.74 -0.79 -12.32
C THR A 72 7.84 -0.31 -10.87
N PRO A 73 8.99 0.24 -10.43
CA PRO A 73 9.10 0.82 -9.08
C PRO A 73 8.10 1.95 -8.83
N ALA A 74 7.79 2.76 -9.85
CA ALA A 74 6.78 3.81 -9.73
C ALA A 74 5.39 3.23 -9.44
N LEU A 75 5.01 2.15 -10.13
CA LEU A 75 3.74 1.47 -9.87
C LEU A 75 3.74 0.81 -8.49
N ALA A 76 4.87 0.21 -8.07
CA ALA A 76 5.03 -0.35 -6.73
C ALA A 76 4.78 0.69 -5.64
N PHE A 77 5.27 1.92 -5.83
CA PHE A 77 5.03 3.04 -4.93
C PHE A 77 3.54 3.38 -4.82
N ILE A 78 2.84 3.48 -5.95
CA ILE A 78 1.40 3.77 -5.99
C ILE A 78 0.61 2.66 -5.29
N ILE A 79 0.94 1.40 -5.59
CA ILE A 79 0.32 0.23 -4.96
C ILE A 79 0.55 0.25 -3.45
N GLY A 80 1.78 0.50 -3.00
CA GLY A 80 2.12 0.60 -1.58
C GLY A 80 1.36 1.73 -0.87
N TYR A 81 1.18 2.87 -1.54
CA TYR A 81 0.41 4.00 -1.01
C TYR A 81 -1.10 3.72 -0.94
N ALA A 82 -1.66 3.07 -1.96
CA ALA A 82 -3.07 2.67 -1.94
C ALA A 82 -3.34 1.57 -0.90
N GLY A 83 -2.35 0.72 -0.63
CA GLY A 83 -2.40 -0.25 0.45
C GLY A 83 -3.50 -1.29 0.24
N GLY A 84 -4.19 -1.64 1.34
CA GLY A 84 -5.19 -2.72 1.36
C GLY A 84 -6.33 -2.51 0.37
N ASP A 85 -6.74 -1.26 0.15
CA ASP A 85 -7.80 -0.91 -0.79
C ASP A 85 -7.45 -1.33 -2.22
N PHE A 86 -6.18 -1.24 -2.61
CA PHE A 86 -5.73 -1.73 -3.91
C PHE A 86 -5.86 -3.25 -4.01
N LEU A 87 -5.40 -3.97 -2.99
CA LEU A 87 -5.48 -5.42 -2.96
C LEU A 87 -6.93 -5.91 -3.01
N GLU A 88 -7.82 -5.29 -2.26
CA GLU A 88 -9.26 -5.61 -2.27
C GLU A 88 -9.86 -5.41 -3.66
N ASN A 89 -9.56 -4.29 -4.31
CA ASN A 89 -10.09 -4.01 -5.64
C ASN A 89 -9.53 -4.96 -6.70
N ILE A 90 -8.25 -5.33 -6.63
CA ILE A 90 -7.68 -6.36 -7.51
C ILE A 90 -8.37 -7.71 -7.28
N TYR A 91 -8.60 -8.09 -6.02
CA TYR A 91 -9.32 -9.32 -5.70
C TYR A 91 -10.73 -9.34 -6.29
N LYS A 92 -11.49 -8.24 -6.18
CA LYS A 92 -12.82 -8.09 -6.80
C LYS A 92 -12.79 -8.27 -8.32
N ILE A 93 -11.78 -7.71 -8.99
CA ILE A 93 -11.59 -7.86 -10.45
C ILE A 93 -11.32 -9.32 -10.81
N ILE A 94 -10.42 -10.01 -10.08
CA ILE A 94 -10.09 -11.41 -10.33
C ILE A 94 -11.32 -12.31 -10.17
N VAL A 95 -12.10 -12.09 -9.11
CA VAL A 95 -13.31 -12.87 -8.80
C VAL A 95 -14.52 -12.43 -9.65
N LYS A 96 -14.40 -11.37 -10.46
CA LYS A 96 -15.47 -10.76 -11.26
C LYS A 96 -16.73 -10.39 -10.45
N LYS A 97 -16.57 -10.07 -9.15
CA LYS A 97 -17.66 -9.61 -8.29
C LYS A 97 -17.52 -8.10 -8.04
N SER A 98 -18.63 -7.36 -8.16
CA SER A 98 -18.69 -5.94 -7.80
C SER A 98 -18.62 -5.72 -6.28
N SER A 99 -19.14 -6.69 -5.51
CA SER A 99 -19.20 -6.66 -4.05
C SER A 99 -18.65 -7.97 -3.44
N LEU A 100 -17.86 -7.82 -2.37
CA LEU A 100 -17.39 -8.94 -1.54
C LEU A 100 -18.50 -9.46 -0.61
N TYR A 101 -19.46 -8.61 -0.28
CA TYR A 101 -20.63 -8.94 0.51
C TYR A 101 -21.76 -9.39 -0.42
N SER A 102 -22.46 -10.45 -0.04
CA SER A 102 -23.72 -10.81 -0.71
C SER A 102 -24.73 -9.70 -0.43
N GLU A 103 -25.25 -9.07 -1.48
CA GLU A 103 -26.52 -8.35 -1.37
C GLU A 103 -27.58 -9.44 -1.12
N GLU A 104 -28.14 -9.47 0.09
CA GLU A 104 -29.35 -10.25 0.40
C GLU A 104 -30.56 -9.65 -0.33
#